data_AF-A0A6V8LA74-F1
#
_entry.id   AF-A0A6V8LA74-F1
#
_cell.length_a   1.000
_cell.length_b   1.000
_cell.length_c   1.000
_cell.angle_alpha   90.00
_cell.angle_beta   90.00
_cell.angle_gamma   90.00
#
_symmetry.space_group_name_H-M   'P 1'
#
loop_
_entity.id
_entity.type
_entity.pdbx_description
1 polymer ?
#
loop_
_entity_poly.entity_id
_entity_poly.type
_entity_poly.pdbx_seq_one_letter_code
_entity_poly.pdbx_strand_id
1 'polypeptide(L)'
;MTTLLVTNDFPPRPGGIQSFVHNLALRQPPASLVVYASTWKGAAKFDADQPFEVVREPTKVLLPTPRAARRSAELARAYGCEAVWFGAAAPLGLLADGLRRRTGIERAVAQTHGHEVGWAALPGARGLLRRIGRGADVVTYLGSTPGYGWTAPCTG
;
A
#
# COMPACT_ATOMS: atom_id res chain seq x y z
N MET A 1 -8.44 -3.81 -16.20
CA MET A 1 -7.37 -4.07 -15.24
C MET A 1 -7.89 -3.91 -13.82
N THR A 2 -8.06 -5.04 -13.12
CA THR A 2 -8.50 -5.07 -11.72
C THR A 2 -7.29 -5.09 -10.80
N THR A 3 -7.31 -4.28 -9.73
CA THR A 3 -6.18 -4.11 -8.82
C THR A 3 -6.52 -4.59 -7.40
N LEU A 4 -5.60 -5.34 -6.79
CA LEU A 4 -5.66 -5.69 -5.37
C LEU A 4 -4.88 -4.66 -4.54
N LEU A 5 -5.56 -3.82 -3.76
CA LEU A 5 -4.93 -2.94 -2.78
C LEU A 5 -4.65 -3.70 -1.47
N VAL A 6 -3.38 -3.87 -1.09
CA VAL A 6 -2.96 -4.49 0.18
C VAL A 6 -2.45 -3.42 1.14
N THR A 7 -3.09 -3.24 2.30
CA THR A 7 -2.72 -2.14 3.21
C THR A 7 -3.03 -2.40 4.70
N ASN A 8 -2.19 -1.87 5.58
CA ASN A 8 -2.49 -1.74 7.02
C ASN A 8 -3.25 -0.45 7.37
N ASP A 9 -3.19 0.51 6.45
CA ASP A 9 -3.62 1.87 6.66
C ASP A 9 -4.88 2.11 5.85
N PHE A 10 -5.99 1.58 6.36
CA PHE A 10 -7.31 1.79 5.80
C PHE A 10 -8.30 2.25 6.87
N PRO A 11 -9.27 3.13 6.55
CA PRO A 11 -10.30 3.53 7.50
C PRO A 11 -11.10 2.31 7.99
N PRO A 12 -11.83 2.40 9.12
CA PRO A 12 -12.14 3.59 9.93
C PRO A 12 -11.06 3.97 10.95
N ARG A 13 -9.86 3.37 10.86
CA ARG A 13 -8.72 3.80 11.67
C ARG A 13 -8.38 5.26 11.32
N PRO A 14 -8.33 6.18 12.28
CA PRO A 14 -8.03 7.58 12.00
C PRO A 14 -6.55 7.77 11.65
N GLY A 15 -6.28 8.62 10.66
CA GLY A 15 -4.94 9.10 10.33
C GLY A 15 -4.80 9.52 8.87
N GLY A 16 -3.78 10.34 8.60
CA GLY A 16 -3.57 10.95 7.27
C GLY A 16 -3.30 9.94 6.17
N ILE A 17 -2.53 8.88 6.46
CA ILE A 17 -2.21 7.81 5.50
C ILE A 17 -3.49 7.05 5.13
N GLN A 18 -4.32 6.72 6.11
CA GLN A 18 -5.57 5.99 5.92
C GLN A 18 -6.52 6.77 4.99
N SER A 19 -6.71 8.06 5.26
CA SER A 19 -7.52 8.94 4.42
C SER A 19 -6.93 9.11 3.03
N PHE A 20 -5.60 9.18 2.89
CA PHE A 20 -4.94 9.32 1.60
C PHE A 20 -5.12 8.08 0.72
N VAL A 21 -4.82 6.88 1.25
CA VAL A 21 -4.99 5.61 0.54
C VAL A 21 -6.46 5.43 0.14
N HIS A 22 -7.39 5.75 1.05
CA HIS A 22 -8.82 5.68 0.76
C HIS A 22 -9.26 6.66 -0.34
N ASN A 23 -8.83 7.92 -0.28
CA ASN A 23 -9.14 8.91 -1.32
C ASN A 23 -8.55 8.55 -2.68
N LEU A 24 -7.41 7.86 -2.72
CA LEU A 24 -6.86 7.34 -3.98
C LEU A 24 -7.67 6.13 -4.49
N ALA A 25 -8.11 5.26 -3.59
CA ALA A 25 -8.98 4.14 -3.90
C ALA A 25 -10.32 4.60 -4.51
N LEU A 26 -10.93 5.65 -3.95
CA LEU A 26 -12.18 6.24 -4.46
C LEU A 26 -12.07 6.86 -5.85
N ARG A 27 -10.86 7.21 -6.30
CA ARG A 27 -10.63 7.76 -7.64
C ARG A 27 -10.39 6.67 -8.69
N GLN A 28 -10.28 5.40 -8.29
CA GLN A 28 -10.22 4.31 -9.24
C GLN A 28 -11.62 4.07 -9.84
N PRO A 29 -11.71 3.60 -11.09
CA PRO A 29 -12.99 3.20 -11.67
C PRO A 29 -13.74 2.23 -10.73
N PRO A 30 -15.05 2.42 -10.51
CA PRO A 30 -15.85 1.49 -9.72
C PRO A 30 -15.68 0.04 -10.24
N ALA A 31 -15.66 -0.93 -9.33
CA ALA A 31 -15.39 -2.35 -9.61
C ALA A 31 -14.00 -2.73 -10.16
N SER A 32 -13.07 -1.77 -10.32
CA SER A 32 -11.68 -2.06 -10.72
C SER A 32 -10.73 -2.28 -9.53
N LEU A 33 -11.23 -2.24 -8.30
CA LEU A 33 -10.44 -2.31 -7.08
C LEU A 33 -11.03 -3.31 -6.09
N VAL A 34 -10.15 -4.09 -5.47
CA VAL A 34 -10.44 -4.90 -4.29
C VAL A 34 -9.45 -4.54 -3.21
N VAL A 35 -9.93 -4.23 -2.01
CA VAL A 35 -9.09 -3.85 -0.88
C VAL A 35 -8.92 -5.03 0.06
N TYR A 36 -7.69 -5.38 0.37
CA TYR A 36 -7.32 -6.32 1.43
C TYR A 36 -6.61 -5.56 2.55
N ALA A 37 -7.27 -5.48 3.71
CA ALA A 37 -6.79 -4.67 4.83
C ALA A 37 -6.88 -5.36 6.18
N SER A 38 -6.06 -4.92 7.14
CA SER A 38 -6.22 -5.28 8.55
C SER A 38 -7.56 -4.76 9.11
N THR A 39 -8.08 -5.42 10.15
CA THR A 39 -9.36 -5.06 10.76
C THR A 39 -9.20 -4.01 11.85
N TRP A 40 -10.12 -3.03 11.88
CA TRP A 40 -10.27 -2.07 12.95
C TRP A 40 -11.71 -2.07 13.48
N LYS A 41 -11.92 -1.53 14.69
CA LYS A 41 -13.26 -1.39 15.27
C LYS A 41 -14.17 -0.58 14.35
N GLY A 42 -15.38 -1.07 14.10
CA GLY A 42 -16.36 -0.42 13.22
C GLY A 42 -16.09 -0.59 11.72
N ALA A 43 -15.13 -1.43 11.31
CA ALA A 43 -14.80 -1.65 9.90
C ALA A 43 -16.01 -2.05 9.06
N ALA A 44 -16.83 -3.01 9.51
CA ALA A 44 -17.96 -3.51 8.74
C ALA A 44 -18.96 -2.42 8.31
N LYS A 45 -19.23 -1.43 9.18
CA LYS A 45 -20.13 -0.31 8.83
C LYS A 45 -19.51 0.57 7.75
N PHE A 46 -18.22 0.89 7.90
CA PHE A 46 -17.50 1.69 6.91
C PHE A 46 -17.40 0.96 5.57
N ASP A 47 -17.12 -0.33 5.60
CA ASP A 47 -16.90 -1.17 4.41
C ASP A 47 -18.18 -1.29 3.56
N ALA A 48 -19.35 -1.33 4.21
CA ALA A 48 -20.64 -1.35 3.52
C ALA A 48 -20.93 -0.10 2.68
N ASP A 49 -20.30 1.04 3.01
CA ASP A 49 -20.49 2.31 2.31
C ASP A 49 -19.49 2.48 1.13
N GLN A 50 -18.60 1.52 0.88
CA GLN A 50 -17.56 1.65 -0.14
C GLN A 50 -18.03 1.19 -1.53
N PRO A 51 -17.57 1.85 -2.62
CA PRO A 51 -17.93 1.49 -3.99
C PRO A 51 -17.13 0.29 -4.55
N PHE A 52 -16.37 -0.38 -3.70
CA PHE A 52 -15.49 -1.49 -4.05
C PHE A 52 -15.47 -2.52 -2.92
N GLU A 53 -15.05 -3.75 -3.23
CA GLU A 53 -14.97 -4.82 -2.26
C GLU A 53 -13.86 -4.58 -1.24
N VAL A 54 -14.18 -4.74 0.05
CA VAL A 54 -13.21 -4.63 1.15
C VAL A 54 -13.16 -5.95 1.94
N VAL A 55 -12.07 -6.69 1.75
CA VAL A 55 -11.78 -7.93 2.47
C VAL A 55 -10.91 -7.62 3.68
N ARG A 56 -11.42 -7.93 4.87
CA ARG A 56 -10.74 -7.72 6.14
C ARG A 56 -10.05 -8.98 6.64
N GLU A 57 -8.76 -8.87 6.97
CA GLU A 57 -8.06 -9.90 7.73
C GLU A 57 -8.30 -9.66 9.23
N PRO A 58 -8.68 -10.69 10.03
CA PRO A 58 -8.93 -10.58 11.47
C PRO A 58 -7.63 -10.44 12.27
N THR A 59 -6.81 -9.44 11.92
CA THR A 59 -5.55 -9.09 12.57
C THR A 59 -5.47 -7.56 12.68
N LYS A 60 -4.73 -7.08 13.68
CA LYS A 60 -4.48 -5.64 13.87
C LYS A 60 -3.46 -5.07 12.88
N VAL A 61 -2.55 -5.92 12.40
CA VAL A 61 -1.47 -5.58 11.49
C VAL A 61 -1.21 -6.77 10.56
N LEU A 62 -1.30 -6.53 9.25
CA LEU A 62 -0.78 -7.38 8.19
C LEU A 62 0.75 -7.29 8.16
N LEU A 63 1.37 -8.45 8.31
CA LEU A 63 2.82 -8.64 8.20
C LEU A 63 3.14 -9.43 6.92
N PRO A 64 4.33 -9.25 6.31
CA PRO A 64 4.74 -9.96 5.10
C PRO A 64 5.10 -11.43 5.41
N THR A 65 4.10 -12.19 5.83
CA THR A 65 4.22 -13.60 6.19
C THR A 65 3.81 -14.48 5.00
N PRO A 66 4.24 -15.75 4.96
CA PRO A 66 3.77 -16.71 3.96
C PRO A 66 2.24 -16.86 3.93
N ARG A 67 1.59 -16.71 5.09
CA ARG A 67 0.12 -16.73 5.21
C ARG A 67 -0.51 -15.54 4.50
N ALA A 68 -0.03 -14.33 4.77
CA ALA A 68 -0.51 -13.12 4.09
C ALA A 68 -0.25 -13.21 2.57
N ALA A 69 0.92 -13.69 2.15
CA ALA A 69 1.24 -13.90 0.73
C ALA A 69 0.24 -14.86 0.06
N ARG A 70 -0.08 -15.99 0.71
CA ARG A 70 -1.05 -16.96 0.19
C ARG A 70 -2.44 -16.35 0.11
N ARG A 71 -2.87 -15.64 1.17
CA ARG A 71 -4.19 -15.02 1.21
C ARG A 71 -4.33 -13.94 0.14
N SER A 72 -3.35 -13.05 -0.01
CA SER A 72 -3.33 -12.07 -1.09
C SER A 72 -3.34 -12.71 -2.47
N ALA A 73 -2.65 -13.86 -2.66
CA ALA A 73 -2.71 -14.60 -3.92
C ALA A 73 -4.08 -15.24 -4.18
N GLU A 74 -4.72 -15.81 -3.16
CA GLU A 74 -6.09 -16.34 -3.23
C GLU A 74 -7.07 -15.24 -3.67
N LEU A 75 -6.99 -14.07 -3.04
CA LEU A 75 -7.84 -12.92 -3.38
C LEU A 75 -7.55 -12.42 -4.79
N ALA A 76 -6.29 -12.22 -5.15
CA ALA A 76 -5.92 -11.79 -6.49
C ALA A 76 -6.48 -12.72 -7.58
N ARG A 77 -6.46 -14.04 -7.36
CA ARG A 77 -7.06 -15.00 -8.31
C ARG A 77 -8.58 -14.98 -8.28
N ALA A 78 -9.19 -14.94 -7.09
CA ALA A 78 -10.65 -14.96 -6.94
C ALA A 78 -11.33 -13.76 -7.61
N TYR A 79 -10.69 -12.60 -7.57
CA TYR A 79 -11.21 -11.35 -8.15
C TYR A 79 -10.59 -11.00 -9.52
N GLY A 80 -9.78 -11.90 -10.10
CA GLY A 80 -9.15 -11.66 -11.41
C GLY A 80 -8.24 -10.43 -11.44
N CYS A 81 -7.51 -10.15 -10.35
CA CYS A 81 -6.62 -9.01 -10.28
C CYS A 81 -5.37 -9.21 -11.17
N GLU A 82 -5.15 -8.25 -12.05
CA GLU A 82 -3.99 -8.16 -12.96
C GLU A 82 -2.86 -7.31 -12.34
N ALA A 83 -3.18 -6.54 -11.30
CA ALA A 83 -2.23 -5.70 -10.59
C ALA A 83 -2.39 -5.77 -9.07
N VAL A 84 -1.31 -5.44 -8.36
CA VAL A 84 -1.31 -5.25 -6.90
C VAL A 84 -0.83 -3.85 -6.55
N TRP A 85 -1.48 -3.20 -5.60
CA TRP A 85 -1.07 -1.92 -5.05
C TRP A 85 -0.85 -2.07 -3.54
N PHE A 86 0.37 -1.83 -3.07
CA PHE A 86 0.69 -1.78 -1.66
C PHE A 86 0.48 -0.36 -1.15
N GLY A 87 -0.49 -0.21 -0.24
CA GLY A 87 -0.80 1.06 0.39
C GLY A 87 0.36 1.59 1.24
N ALA A 88 1.30 0.73 1.65
CA ALA A 88 2.59 1.11 2.22
C ALA A 88 3.68 0.18 1.66
N ALA A 89 4.78 0.75 1.16
CA ALA A 89 5.83 0.02 0.49
C ALA A 89 6.56 -0.93 1.46
N ALA A 90 6.90 -0.45 2.66
CA ALA A 90 7.47 -1.29 3.71
C ALA A 90 6.45 -1.56 4.83
N PRO A 91 6.36 -2.80 5.35
CA PRO A 91 7.05 -4.01 4.91
C PRO A 91 6.29 -4.80 3.82
N LEU A 92 5.08 -4.37 3.43
CA LEU A 92 4.16 -5.19 2.61
C LEU A 92 4.62 -5.38 1.16
N GLY A 93 5.39 -4.46 0.59
CA GLY A 93 5.95 -4.57 -0.76
C GLY A 93 6.85 -5.79 -0.96
N LEU A 94 7.34 -6.42 0.11
CA LEU A 94 8.03 -7.72 0.06
C LEU A 94 7.18 -8.84 -0.55
N LEU A 95 5.86 -8.71 -0.50
CA LEU A 95 4.93 -9.69 -1.04
C LEU A 95 4.88 -9.68 -2.58
N ALA A 96 5.35 -8.60 -3.23
CA ALA A 96 5.25 -8.40 -4.68
C ALA A 96 5.82 -9.57 -5.49
N ASP A 97 7.08 -9.94 -5.23
CA ASP A 97 7.77 -11.07 -5.89
C ASP A 97 7.01 -12.39 -5.73
N GLY A 98 6.47 -12.63 -4.53
CA GLY A 98 5.73 -13.85 -4.21
C GLY A 98 4.38 -13.91 -4.91
N LEU A 99 3.72 -12.75 -5.04
CA LEU A 99 2.45 -12.63 -5.76
C LEU A 99 2.66 -12.82 -7.26
N ARG A 100 3.58 -12.08 -7.89
CA ARG A 100 3.89 -12.21 -9.32
C ARG A 100 4.19 -13.65 -9.74
N ARG A 101 4.92 -14.42 -8.92
CA ARG A 101 5.23 -15.84 -9.23
C ARG A 101 4.05 -16.79 -9.04
N ARG A 102 3.08 -16.44 -8.20
CA ARG A 102 1.97 -17.33 -7.82
C ARG A 102 0.68 -16.98 -8.57
N THR A 103 0.56 -15.80 -9.12
CA THR A 103 -0.66 -15.30 -9.77
C THR A 103 -0.34 -14.77 -11.17
N GLY A 104 -1.37 -14.32 -11.89
CA GLY A 104 -1.21 -13.56 -13.14
C GLY A 104 -1.02 -12.06 -12.92
N ILE A 105 -0.47 -11.64 -11.77
CA ILE A 105 -0.21 -10.22 -11.52
C ILE A 105 0.94 -9.77 -12.43
N GLU A 106 0.65 -8.83 -13.32
CA GLU A 106 1.60 -8.25 -14.25
C GLU A 106 2.25 -6.98 -13.67
N ARG A 107 1.50 -6.24 -12.84
CA ARG A 107 1.93 -4.95 -12.29
C ARG A 107 1.86 -4.90 -10.79
N ALA A 108 2.85 -4.27 -10.17
CA ALA A 108 2.88 -4.08 -8.73
C ALA A 108 3.25 -2.64 -8.43
N VAL A 109 2.48 -1.94 -7.61
CA VAL A 109 2.68 -0.54 -7.24
C VAL A 109 2.92 -0.49 -5.74
N ALA A 110 3.93 0.25 -5.28
CA ALA A 110 4.23 0.36 -3.84
C ALA A 110 4.29 1.83 -3.43
N GLN A 111 3.41 2.23 -2.52
CA GLN A 111 3.32 3.63 -2.09
C GLN A 111 4.24 3.89 -0.88
N THR A 112 5.11 4.88 -1.00
CA THR A 112 6.01 5.31 0.09
C THR A 112 5.40 6.47 0.88
N HIS A 113 5.45 6.39 2.20
CA HIS A 113 5.02 7.44 3.13
C HIS A 113 6.25 7.90 3.91
N GLY A 114 6.53 9.21 3.89
CA GLY A 114 7.78 9.89 4.28
C GLY A 114 8.57 9.45 5.53
N HIS A 115 8.09 8.52 6.37
CA HIS A 115 8.88 7.85 7.41
C HIS A 115 9.99 6.92 6.86
N GLU A 116 9.97 6.56 5.58
CA GLU A 116 10.99 5.67 4.97
C GLU A 116 12.35 6.35 4.74
N VAL A 117 12.42 7.70 4.83
CA VAL A 117 13.70 8.43 4.83
C VAL A 117 14.55 8.05 6.07
N GLY A 118 13.90 7.74 7.19
CA GLY A 118 14.58 7.21 8.39
C GLY A 118 15.12 5.79 8.22
N TRP A 119 14.54 5.01 7.31
CA TRP A 119 15.01 3.65 7.00
C TRP A 119 16.15 3.64 6.00
N ALA A 120 16.28 4.63 5.10
CA ALA A 120 17.46 4.75 4.24
C ALA A 120 18.80 4.87 5.03
N ALA A 121 18.71 5.25 6.31
CA ALA A 121 19.81 5.30 7.27
C ALA A 121 20.05 3.98 8.05
N LEU A 122 19.15 2.99 7.98
CA LEU A 122 19.29 1.68 8.64
C LEU A 122 20.04 0.68 7.73
N PRO A 123 21.11 0.01 8.22
CA PRO A 123 21.78 -1.06 7.47
C PRO A 123 20.77 -2.17 7.09
N GLY A 124 20.67 -2.51 5.80
CA GLY A 124 19.75 -3.56 5.29
C GLY A 124 18.47 -3.03 4.63
N ALA A 125 18.00 -1.84 5.00
CA ALA A 125 16.84 -1.21 4.38
C ALA A 125 17.07 -0.85 2.90
N ARG A 126 18.32 -0.55 2.51
CA ARG A 126 18.70 -0.35 1.10
C ARG A 126 18.50 -1.62 0.24
N GLY A 127 18.72 -2.81 0.82
CA GLY A 127 18.48 -4.08 0.14
C GLY A 127 16.99 -4.38 -0.02
N LEU A 128 16.21 -4.05 1.02
CA LEU A 128 14.75 -4.13 1.02
C LEU A 128 14.14 -3.21 -0.03
N LEU A 129 14.57 -1.93 -0.05
CA LEU A 129 14.14 -0.94 -1.03
C LEU A 129 14.55 -1.32 -2.46
N ARG A 130 15.76 -1.87 -2.68
CA ARG A 130 16.16 -2.41 -3.99
C ARG A 130 15.31 -3.59 -4.44
N ARG A 131 14.86 -4.44 -3.51
CA ARG A 131 14.01 -5.59 -3.84
C ARG A 131 12.57 -5.15 -4.13
N ILE A 132 12.06 -4.18 -3.38
CA ILE A 132 10.78 -3.54 -3.64
C ILE A 132 10.83 -2.79 -4.98
N GLY A 133 11.87 -2.01 -5.26
CA GLY A 133 12.02 -1.29 -6.54
C GLY A 133 12.23 -2.19 -7.77
N ARG A 134 12.72 -3.42 -7.61
CA ARG A 134 12.72 -4.43 -8.71
C ARG A 134 11.35 -5.07 -8.92
N GLY A 135 10.50 -5.05 -7.89
CA GLY A 135 9.18 -5.67 -7.88
C GLY A 135 8.03 -4.68 -7.98
N ALA A 136 8.26 -3.37 -7.94
CA ALA A 136 7.25 -2.33 -7.96
C ALA A 136 7.53 -1.32 -9.08
N ASP A 137 6.53 -1.09 -9.93
CA ASP A 137 6.61 -0.31 -11.16
C ASP A 137 6.46 1.21 -10.91
N VAL A 138 5.88 1.61 -9.75
CA VAL A 138 5.70 3.01 -9.36
C VAL A 138 5.89 3.17 -7.84
N VAL A 139 6.75 4.11 -7.46
CA VAL A 139 6.98 4.57 -6.09
C VAL A 139 6.47 6.01 -5.98
N THR A 140 5.39 6.23 -5.24
CA THR A 140 4.81 7.58 -5.06
C THR A 140 5.31 8.20 -3.75
N TYR A 141 5.90 9.39 -3.84
CA TYR A 141 6.38 10.20 -2.72
C TYR A 141 5.31 11.19 -2.26
N LEU A 142 5.14 11.33 -0.94
CA LEU A 142 4.39 12.44 -0.32
C LEU A 142 5.39 13.48 0.24
N GLY A 143 5.40 14.65 -0.40
CA GLY A 143 5.70 16.01 0.09
C GLY A 143 6.80 16.26 1.14
N SER A 144 7.67 17.24 0.83
CA SER A 144 8.70 17.85 1.67
C SER A 144 8.26 18.21 3.09
N THR A 145 9.10 17.91 4.06
CA THR A 145 9.05 18.47 5.42
C THR A 145 8.95 20.01 5.36
N PRO A 146 7.95 20.66 5.97
CA PRO A 146 8.00 22.09 6.20
C PRO A 146 8.90 22.30 7.42
N GLY A 147 10.17 22.63 7.21
CA GLY A 147 11.09 22.76 8.33
C GLY A 147 12.56 22.98 8.00
N TYR A 148 12.88 23.73 6.95
CA TYR A 148 14.14 24.47 6.90
C TYR A 148 13.87 25.76 6.13
N GLY A 149 13.76 26.87 6.85
CA GLY A 149 13.71 28.19 6.27
C GLY A 149 14.99 28.44 5.49
N TRP A 150 14.90 28.44 4.17
CA TRP A 150 15.84 29.15 3.33
C TRP A 150 15.34 30.59 3.22
N THR A 151 15.79 31.45 4.13
CA THR A 151 15.91 32.87 3.82
C THR A 151 16.95 32.98 2.70
N ALA A 152 16.49 33.17 1.47
CA ALA A 152 17.36 33.66 0.40
C ALA A 152 17.91 35.04 0.82
N PRO A 153 19.22 35.28 0.80
CA PRO A 153 19.72 36.64 0.85
C PRO A 153 19.42 37.28 -0.50
N CYS A 154 18.61 38.34 -0.48
CA CYS A 154 18.62 39.35 -1.53
C CYS A 154 19.97 40.05 -1.53
N THR A 155 20.73 39.91 -2.60
CA THR A 155 21.83 40.78 -3.05
C THR A 155 21.97 40.51 -4.54
N GLY A 156 21.97 41.45 -5.47
CA GLY A 156 21.95 42.91 -5.49
C GLY A 156 22.06 43.31 -6.96
#